data_AF-A0A9D5YEY3-F1
#
_entry.id   AF-A0A9D5YEY3-F1
#
_cell.length_a   1.000
_cell.length_b   1.000
_cell.length_c   1.000
_cell.angle_alpha   90.00
_cell.angle_beta   90.00
_cell.angle_gamma   90.00
#
_symmetry.space_group_name_H-M   'P 1'
#
loop_
_entity.id
_entity.type
_entity.pdbx_description
1 polymer ?
#
loop_
_entity_poly.entity_id
_entity_poly.type
_entity_poly.pdbx_seq_one_letter_code
_entity_poly.pdbx_strand_id
1 'polypeptide(L)'
;MDLFTAKKLTELRKHFSLSQEALAEKVGVSRQAISKWERGEASPDTDNLLALSKIYNVSLDDLLGEKSSEEIISALSEEETAVNENTAQEEEAGGIPFSKEKSKAFYSEGKGASEYESSDEKRSFYSEEKTENIGGKDFRALGKTLLKIPYFLIAIIVFLIIGFSSKLWHPAWMIFLTIPAYYLTAWGFLAKTKKGMLLKLPVYLYVIILFLLMGFTASLWHPMWILFLFIPAYYWFVSFNVKK
;
A
#
# COMPACT_ATOMS: atom_id res chain seq x y z
N MET A 1 -9.35 -14.79 12.05
CA MET A 1 -10.52 -15.34 11.34
C MET A 1 -10.23 -16.79 11.03
N ASP A 2 -11.24 -17.66 11.02
CA ASP A 2 -11.03 -19.05 10.63
C ASP A 2 -10.77 -19.16 9.12
N LEU A 3 -9.96 -20.14 8.73
CA LEU A 3 -9.56 -20.39 7.34
C LEU A 3 -10.79 -20.78 6.49
N PHE A 4 -11.77 -21.44 7.10
CA PHE A 4 -13.04 -21.77 6.45
C PHE A 4 -13.80 -20.51 6.02
N THR A 5 -13.98 -19.55 6.92
CA THR A 5 -14.67 -18.29 6.63
C THR A 5 -13.91 -17.44 5.60
N ALA A 6 -12.58 -17.47 5.62
CA ALA A 6 -11.74 -16.79 4.63
C ALA A 6 -11.91 -17.36 3.21
N LYS A 7 -12.00 -18.70 3.08
CA LYS A 7 -12.30 -19.36 1.81
C LYS A 7 -13.71 -19.04 1.31
N LYS A 8 -14.70 -19.08 2.19
CA LYS A 8 -16.08 -18.70 1.90
C LYS A 8 -16.19 -17.29 1.32
N LEU A 9 -15.50 -16.30 1.91
CA LEU A 9 -15.44 -14.93 1.37
C LEU A 9 -14.88 -14.87 -0.05
N THR A 10 -13.86 -15.69 -0.34
CA THR A 10 -13.23 -15.76 -1.66
C THR A 10 -14.19 -16.33 -2.70
N GLU A 11 -14.94 -17.36 -2.33
CA GLU A 11 -15.92 -18.02 -3.22
C GLU A 11 -17.12 -17.11 -3.50
N LEU A 12 -17.67 -16.46 -2.47
CA LEU A 12 -18.71 -15.45 -2.65
C LEU A 12 -18.25 -14.32 -3.58
N ARG A 13 -17.04 -13.79 -3.38
CA ARG A 13 -16.51 -12.74 -4.28
C ARG A 13 -16.47 -13.21 -5.74
N LYS A 14 -16.03 -14.45 -5.99
CA LYS A 14 -15.95 -15.03 -7.34
C LYS A 14 -17.34 -15.25 -7.93
N HIS A 15 -18.32 -15.70 -7.14
CA HIS A 15 -19.70 -15.87 -7.57
C HIS A 15 -20.29 -14.55 -8.09
N PHE A 16 -20.07 -13.46 -7.36
CA PHE A 16 -20.48 -12.11 -7.78
C PHE A 16 -19.58 -11.49 -8.87
N SER A 17 -18.62 -12.24 -9.43
CA SER A 17 -17.69 -11.79 -10.47
C SER A 17 -16.92 -10.50 -10.12
N LEU A 18 -16.64 -10.26 -8.83
CA LEU A 18 -15.95 -9.07 -8.35
C LEU A 18 -14.43 -9.30 -8.27
N SER A 19 -13.62 -8.31 -8.62
CA SER A 19 -12.18 -8.30 -8.28
C SER A 19 -11.97 -7.92 -6.81
N GLN A 20 -10.79 -8.22 -6.25
CA GLN A 20 -10.45 -7.78 -4.89
C GLN A 20 -10.48 -6.25 -4.77
N GLU A 21 -10.09 -5.55 -5.84
CA GLU A 21 -10.13 -4.10 -5.96
C GLU A 21 -11.57 -3.59 -5.96
N ALA A 22 -12.46 -4.19 -6.75
CA ALA A 22 -13.86 -3.78 -6.84
C ALA A 22 -14.62 -4.02 -5.54
N LEU A 23 -14.36 -5.15 -4.86
CA LEU A 23 -14.94 -5.41 -3.55
C LEU A 23 -14.43 -4.42 -2.50
N ALA A 24 -13.13 -4.12 -2.51
CA ALA A 24 -12.52 -3.17 -1.59
C ALA A 24 -13.14 -1.76 -1.72
N GLU A 25 -13.39 -1.32 -2.96
CA GLU A 25 -14.06 -0.06 -3.25
C GLU A 25 -15.49 -0.03 -2.70
N LYS A 26 -16.26 -1.11 -2.89
CA LYS A 26 -17.64 -1.21 -2.38
C LYS A 26 -17.72 -1.25 -0.84
N VAL A 27 -16.76 -1.90 -0.19
CA VAL A 27 -16.70 -2.00 1.29
C VAL A 27 -16.09 -0.74 1.91
N GLY A 28 -15.34 0.06 1.15
CA GLY A 28 -14.66 1.26 1.64
C GLY A 28 -13.31 0.98 2.32
N VAL A 29 -12.65 -0.12 1.98
CA VAL A 29 -11.37 -0.53 2.56
C VAL A 29 -10.26 -0.63 1.50
N SER A 30 -9.02 -0.81 1.93
CA SER A 30 -7.92 -1.07 0.99
C SER A 30 -8.01 -2.49 0.41
N ARG A 31 -7.62 -2.66 -0.85
CA ARG A 31 -7.43 -3.98 -1.48
C ARG A 31 -6.58 -4.94 -0.62
N GLN A 32 -5.58 -4.41 0.09
CA GLN A 32 -4.73 -5.20 0.97
C GLN A 32 -5.50 -5.80 2.17
N ALA A 33 -6.53 -5.11 2.66
CA ALA A 33 -7.39 -5.61 3.73
C ALA A 33 -8.20 -6.83 3.24
N ILE A 34 -8.90 -6.71 2.12
CA ILE A 34 -9.63 -7.83 1.48
C ILE A 34 -8.70 -9.03 1.27
N SER A 35 -7.51 -8.78 0.72
CA SER A 35 -6.52 -9.82 0.46
C SER A 35 -6.08 -10.56 1.73
N LYS A 36 -5.97 -9.86 2.87
CA LYS A 36 -5.63 -10.48 4.16
C LYS A 36 -6.79 -11.29 4.74
N TRP A 37 -8.03 -10.79 4.60
CA TRP A 37 -9.23 -11.50 5.04
C TRP A 37 -9.42 -12.80 4.26
N GLU A 38 -9.25 -12.78 2.93
CA GLU A 38 -9.32 -13.97 2.07
C GLU A 38 -8.23 -15.01 2.37
N ARG A 39 -7.09 -14.60 2.96
CA ARG A 39 -6.02 -15.50 3.41
C ARG A 39 -6.13 -15.92 4.87
N GLY A 40 -7.10 -15.41 5.63
CA GLY A 40 -7.23 -15.65 7.07
C GLY A 40 -6.17 -14.96 7.95
N GLU A 41 -5.34 -14.08 7.37
CA GLU A 41 -4.28 -13.35 8.09
C GLU A 41 -4.83 -12.24 9.01
N ALA A 42 -6.06 -11.81 8.76
CA ALA A 42 -6.77 -10.80 9.56
C ALA A 42 -8.27 -11.09 9.57
N SER A 43 -8.98 -10.57 10.55
CA SER A 43 -10.45 -10.58 10.58
C SER A 43 -10.99 -9.22 10.12
N PRO A 44 -12.13 -9.17 9.40
CA PRO A 44 -12.87 -7.93 9.20
C PRO A 44 -13.52 -7.48 10.51
N ASP A 45 -13.54 -6.17 10.74
CA ASP A 45 -14.27 -5.56 11.86
C ASP A 45 -15.79 -5.67 11.66
N THR A 46 -16.57 -5.43 12.72
CA THR A 46 -18.04 -5.54 12.71
C THR A 46 -18.70 -4.74 11.58
N ASP A 47 -18.26 -3.50 11.34
CA ASP A 47 -18.79 -2.65 10.28
C ASP A 47 -18.49 -3.22 8.88
N ASN A 48 -17.32 -3.82 8.71
CA ASN A 48 -16.91 -4.45 7.45
C ASN A 48 -17.67 -5.75 7.20
N LEU A 49 -17.93 -6.53 8.25
CA LEU A 49 -18.78 -7.72 8.17
C LEU A 49 -20.20 -7.34 7.75
N LEU A 50 -20.76 -6.27 8.32
CA LEU A 50 -22.08 -5.77 7.95
C LEU A 50 -22.12 -5.23 6.52
N ALA A 51 -21.05 -4.59 6.04
CA ALA A 51 -20.94 -4.17 4.65
C ALA A 51 -20.89 -5.36 3.69
N LEU A 52 -20.12 -6.40 4.02
CA LEU A 52 -20.03 -7.63 3.22
C LEU A 52 -21.37 -8.38 3.17
N SER A 53 -22.06 -8.48 4.31
CA SER A 53 -23.37 -9.13 4.38
C SER A 53 -24.39 -8.45 3.47
N LYS A 54 -24.38 -7.10 3.43
CA LYS A 54 -25.22 -6.31 2.52
C LYS A 54 -24.86 -6.48 1.04
N ILE A 55 -23.57 -6.57 0.72
CA ILE A 55 -23.11 -6.73 -0.68
C ILE A 55 -23.51 -8.10 -1.23
N TYR A 56 -23.37 -9.15 -0.43
CA TYR A 56 -23.69 -10.51 -0.84
C TYR A 56 -25.15 -10.90 -0.61
N ASN A 57 -25.94 -10.02 0.02
CA ASN A 57 -27.32 -10.29 0.44
C ASN A 57 -27.46 -11.54 1.32
N VAL A 58 -26.53 -11.71 2.26
CA VAL A 58 -26.50 -12.85 3.21
C VAL A 58 -26.56 -12.34 4.64
N SER A 59 -27.05 -13.17 5.56
CA SER A 59 -26.99 -12.83 6.99
C SER A 59 -25.56 -12.91 7.53
N LEU A 60 -25.28 -12.22 8.64
CA LEU A 60 -23.98 -12.31 9.31
C LEU A 60 -23.71 -13.73 9.83
N ASP A 61 -24.75 -14.42 10.29
CA ASP A 61 -24.67 -15.80 10.76
C ASP A 61 -24.35 -16.78 9.62
N ASP A 62 -24.87 -16.55 8.41
CA ASP A 62 -24.51 -17.37 7.24
C ASP A 62 -23.08 -17.08 6.79
N LEU A 63 -22.65 -15.81 6.86
CA LEU A 63 -21.31 -15.39 6.49
C LEU A 63 -20.24 -15.98 7.41
N LEU A 64 -20.51 -16.03 8.73
CA LEU A 64 -19.57 -16.49 9.76
C LEU A 64 -19.77 -17.93 10.20
N GLY A 65 -20.96 -18.49 9.98
CA GLY A 65 -21.36 -19.81 10.47
C GLY A 65 -20.83 -20.96 9.63
N GLU A 66 -21.30 -22.16 9.97
CA GLU A 66 -20.79 -23.43 9.42
C GLU A 66 -21.36 -23.77 8.03
N LYS A 67 -22.44 -23.11 7.59
CA LYS A 67 -23.04 -23.35 6.26
C LYS A 67 -21.99 -23.19 5.17
N SER A 68 -21.95 -24.12 4.22
CA SER A 68 -20.99 -24.04 3.11
C SER A 68 -21.31 -22.85 2.20
N SER A 69 -20.31 -22.32 1.51
CA SER A 69 -20.50 -21.30 0.47
C SER A 69 -21.42 -21.79 -0.65
N GLU A 70 -21.39 -23.09 -0.94
CA GLU A 70 -22.21 -23.75 -1.95
C GLU A 70 -23.70 -23.70 -1.59
N GLU A 71 -24.07 -23.97 -0.33
CA GLU A 71 -25.44 -23.84 0.18
C GLU A 71 -25.96 -22.39 0.14
N ILE A 72 -25.08 -21.43 0.42
CA ILE A 72 -25.42 -20.01 0.36
C ILE A 72 -25.66 -19.60 -1.10
N ILE A 73 -24.79 -20.05 -2.01
CA ILE A 73 -24.89 -19.76 -3.44
C ILE A 73 -26.14 -20.42 -4.04
N SER A 74 -26.48 -21.65 -3.66
CA SER A 74 -27.71 -22.30 -4.14
C SER A 74 -28.95 -21.56 -3.69
N ALA A 75 -29.01 -21.13 -2.42
CA ALA A 75 -30.12 -20.33 -1.90
C ALA A 75 -30.26 -18.98 -2.63
N LEU A 76 -29.13 -18.31 -2.94
CA LEU A 76 -29.15 -17.07 -3.73
C LEU A 76 -29.66 -17.28 -5.16
N SER A 77 -29.34 -18.42 -5.78
CA SER A 77 -29.82 -18.75 -7.14
C SER A 77 -31.30 -19.13 -7.20
N GLU A 78 -31.84 -19.71 -6.12
CA GLU A 78 -33.26 -20.02 -5.97
C GLU A 78 -34.09 -18.73 -5.76
N GLU A 79 -33.56 -17.76 -5.03
CA GLU A 79 -34.20 -16.45 -4.88
C GLU A 79 -34.19 -15.63 -6.19
N GLU A 80 -33.11 -15.69 -6.97
CA GLU A 80 -33.05 -15.01 -8.29
C GLU A 80 -34.04 -15.60 -9.31
N THR A 81 -34.30 -16.91 -9.26
CA THR A 81 -35.26 -17.57 -10.17
C THR A 81 -36.72 -17.29 -9.79
N ALA A 82 -37.06 -17.21 -8.51
CA ALA A 82 -38.41 -16.86 -8.03
C ALA A 82 -38.82 -15.40 -8.34
N VAL A 83 -37.85 -14.47 -8.43
CA VAL A 83 -38.12 -13.07 -8.81
C VAL A 83 -38.38 -12.93 -10.32
N ASN A 84 -37.81 -13.82 -11.14
CA ASN A 84 -37.91 -13.75 -12.59
C ASN A 84 -39.26 -14.27 -13.12
N GLU A 85 -39.94 -15.17 -12.39
CA GLU A 85 -41.29 -15.65 -12.75
C GLU A 85 -42.37 -14.57 -12.65
N ASN A 86 -42.19 -13.55 -11.79
CA ASN A 86 -43.13 -12.45 -11.62
C ASN A 86 -42.93 -11.27 -12.59
N THR A 87 -41.90 -11.31 -13.46
CA THR A 87 -41.52 -10.20 -14.36
C THR A 87 -41.86 -10.48 -15.83
N ALA A 88 -42.50 -11.62 -16.14
CA ALA A 88 -42.74 -12.10 -17.51
C ALA A 88 -43.87 -11.39 -18.31
N GLN A 89 -44.14 -10.11 -18.04
CA GLN A 89 -44.96 -9.26 -18.91
C GLN A 89 -44.31 -7.88 -19.09
N GLU A 90 -43.17 -7.82 -19.79
CA GLU A 90 -42.82 -6.74 -20.73
C GLU A 90 -41.49 -7.05 -21.44
N GLU A 91 -41.67 -7.55 -22.67
CA GLU A 91 -40.88 -7.46 -23.90
C GLU A 91 -39.33 -7.55 -23.92
N GLU A 92 -38.96 -8.50 -24.77
CA GLU A 92 -37.72 -8.74 -25.49
C GLU A 92 -36.98 -7.50 -26.02
N ALA A 93 -35.71 -7.35 -25.64
CA ALA A 93 -34.58 -7.18 -26.57
C ALA A 93 -33.24 -7.16 -25.81
N GLY A 94 -32.51 -8.28 -25.88
CA GLY A 94 -31.04 -8.32 -25.85
C GLY A 94 -30.31 -7.77 -24.61
N GLY A 95 -30.05 -8.67 -23.65
CA GLY A 95 -29.00 -8.54 -22.64
C GLY A 95 -29.50 -8.05 -21.28
N ILE A 96 -29.64 -8.97 -20.31
CA ILE A 96 -30.21 -8.63 -19.00
C ILE A 96 -29.27 -7.68 -18.22
N PRO A 97 -29.74 -6.49 -17.83
CA PRO A 97 -28.96 -5.45 -17.16
C PRO A 97 -28.91 -5.63 -15.64
N PHE A 98 -27.72 -5.43 -15.05
CA PHE A 98 -27.53 -5.18 -13.62
C PHE A 98 -28.28 -3.91 -13.21
N SER A 99 -29.41 -4.08 -12.52
CA SER A 99 -30.27 -3.02 -12.00
C SER A 99 -29.48 -2.04 -11.14
N LYS A 100 -29.24 -0.85 -11.68
CA LYS A 100 -28.44 0.24 -11.11
C LYS A 100 -29.28 1.21 -10.27
N GLU A 101 -30.54 0.88 -10.00
CA GLU A 101 -31.54 1.87 -9.59
C GLU A 101 -31.92 1.82 -8.11
N LYS A 102 -31.76 0.66 -7.44
CA LYS A 102 -32.06 0.54 -6.00
C LYS A 102 -30.95 1.06 -5.06
N SER A 103 -29.75 1.36 -5.59
CA SER A 103 -28.62 1.84 -4.80
C SER A 103 -28.54 3.36 -4.67
N LYS A 104 -29.34 4.14 -5.40
CA LYS A 104 -29.34 5.62 -5.27
C LYS A 104 -30.37 6.16 -4.28
N ALA A 105 -31.46 5.45 -4.02
CA ALA A 105 -32.57 5.94 -3.21
C ALA A 105 -32.38 5.78 -1.68
N PHE A 106 -31.32 5.10 -1.22
CA PHE A 106 -31.08 4.88 0.22
C PHE A 106 -29.93 5.72 0.81
N TYR A 107 -29.16 6.44 -0.03
CA TYR A 107 -27.99 7.22 0.41
C TYR A 107 -28.29 8.68 0.77
N SER A 108 -29.56 9.14 0.77
CA SER A 108 -29.86 10.58 0.94
C SER A 108 -30.56 10.98 2.24
N GLU A 109 -30.77 10.09 3.22
CA GLU A 109 -31.53 10.47 4.42
C GLU A 109 -30.88 9.93 5.69
N GLY A 110 -30.20 10.81 6.41
CA GLY A 110 -29.49 10.47 7.65
C GLY A 110 -28.37 11.45 8.04
N LYS A 111 -28.56 12.76 7.84
CA LYS A 111 -27.82 13.77 8.62
C LYS A 111 -28.63 14.04 9.89
N GLY A 112 -28.14 13.53 11.02
CA GLY A 112 -28.67 13.82 12.34
C GLY A 112 -27.63 13.41 13.36
N ALA A 113 -26.96 14.39 13.94
CA ALA A 113 -25.98 14.22 15.00
C ALA A 113 -26.63 13.62 16.26
N SER A 114 -25.95 12.68 16.91
CA SER A 114 -25.99 12.56 18.37
C SER A 114 -24.60 12.20 18.88
N GLU A 115 -24.12 13.15 19.66
CA GLU A 115 -22.98 13.17 20.57
C GLU A 115 -23.13 12.14 21.72
N TYR A 116 -22.06 12.00 22.51
CA TYR A 116 -21.84 11.27 23.78
C TYR A 116 -21.36 9.80 23.65
N GLU A 117 -20.06 9.51 23.67
CA GLU A 117 -19.05 9.64 24.75
C GLU A 117 -19.01 8.40 25.66
N SER A 118 -17.92 7.64 25.57
CA SER A 118 -17.38 6.79 26.63
C SER A 118 -16.10 6.11 26.14
N SER A 119 -15.18 5.89 27.09
CA SER A 119 -14.06 4.94 27.05
C SER A 119 -12.67 5.55 26.92
N ASP A 120 -12.38 6.56 27.75
CA ASP A 120 -11.23 6.42 28.65
C ASP A 120 -11.33 5.02 29.32
N GLU A 121 -10.23 4.27 29.37
CA GLU A 121 -10.17 2.93 29.98
C GLU A 121 -10.44 1.72 29.05
N LYS A 122 -9.64 1.57 28.00
CA LYS A 122 -9.06 0.25 27.64
C LYS A 122 -7.71 0.37 26.95
N ARG A 123 -6.89 1.23 27.56
CA ARG A 123 -5.44 1.27 27.37
C ARG A 123 -4.78 0.31 28.35
N SER A 124 -4.97 -0.98 28.16
CA SER A 124 -4.06 -1.97 28.72
C SER A 124 -4.25 -3.28 27.99
N PHE A 125 -3.14 -3.82 27.48
CA PHE A 125 -2.95 -5.24 27.16
C PHE A 125 -2.95 -5.71 25.69
N TYR A 126 -2.90 -4.80 24.71
CA TYR A 126 -2.16 -5.09 23.47
C TYR A 126 -0.87 -4.27 23.50
N SER A 127 0.25 -4.96 23.69
CA SER A 127 1.60 -4.38 23.56
C SER A 127 1.84 -4.02 22.10
N GLU A 128 1.29 -2.89 21.67
CA GLU A 128 1.86 -2.11 20.58
C GLU A 128 3.31 -1.80 20.95
N GLU A 129 4.23 -2.41 20.22
CA GLU A 129 5.52 -1.78 19.96
C GLU A 129 5.22 -0.51 19.16
N LYS A 130 4.89 0.54 19.91
CA LYS A 130 4.69 1.90 19.44
C LYS A 130 6.04 2.41 18.93
N THR A 131 6.41 2.04 17.71
CA THR A 131 7.49 2.76 17.01
C THR A 131 6.94 4.15 16.71
N GLU A 132 7.49 5.18 17.34
CA GLU A 132 7.14 6.59 17.15
C GLU A 132 6.98 6.94 15.66
N ASN A 133 5.73 6.96 15.21
CA ASN A 133 5.37 7.41 13.87
C ASN A 133 5.19 8.93 13.87
N ILE A 134 6.28 9.66 14.17
CA ILE A 134 6.37 11.11 14.00
C ILE A 134 6.94 11.40 12.60
N GLY A 135 6.29 10.91 11.52
CA GLY A 135 6.67 11.33 10.15
C GLY A 135 6.41 10.36 8.99
N GLY A 136 5.84 9.16 9.20
CA GLY A 136 5.76 8.11 8.16
C GLY A 136 4.79 8.36 6.99
N LYS A 137 3.85 9.31 7.10
CA LYS A 137 2.97 9.69 5.96
C LYS A 137 3.73 10.55 4.94
N ASP A 138 4.54 11.49 5.41
CA ASP A 138 5.23 12.46 4.56
C ASP A 138 6.37 11.82 3.76
N PHE A 139 7.15 10.93 4.38
CA PHE A 139 8.27 10.26 3.69
C PHE A 139 7.83 9.35 2.53
N ARG A 140 6.65 8.74 2.63
CA ARG A 140 6.11 7.88 1.56
C ARG A 140 5.55 8.70 0.41
N ALA A 141 4.95 9.85 0.71
CA ALA A 141 4.54 10.82 -0.30
C ALA A 141 5.77 11.37 -1.03
N LEU A 142 6.84 11.70 -0.30
CA LEU A 142 8.11 12.14 -0.86
C LEU A 142 8.75 11.07 -1.77
N GLY A 143 8.82 9.80 -1.35
CA GLY A 143 9.37 8.73 -2.20
C GLY A 143 8.60 8.54 -3.52
N LYS A 144 7.26 8.62 -3.48
CA LYS A 144 6.42 8.56 -4.70
C LYS A 144 6.64 9.77 -5.61
N THR A 145 6.84 10.96 -5.06
CA THR A 145 7.14 12.17 -5.83
C THR A 145 8.54 12.11 -6.43
N LEU A 146 9.54 11.63 -5.69
CA LEU A 146 10.92 11.48 -6.13
C LEU A 146 11.04 10.53 -7.33
N LEU A 147 10.29 9.42 -7.36
CA LEU A 147 10.29 8.50 -8.50
C LEU A 147 9.69 9.10 -9.78
N LYS A 148 8.79 10.08 -9.66
CA LYS A 148 8.18 10.77 -10.80
C LYS A 148 9.09 11.83 -11.40
N ILE A 149 10.04 12.34 -10.63
CA ILE A 149 10.98 13.37 -11.10
C ILE A 149 11.98 12.68 -12.05
N PRO A 150 12.10 13.14 -13.30
CA PRO A 150 13.08 12.62 -14.26
C PRO A 150 14.50 13.08 -13.87
N TYR A 151 15.10 12.44 -12.88
CA TYR A 151 16.40 12.80 -12.32
C TYR A 151 17.52 12.85 -13.37
N PHE A 152 17.44 12.04 -14.42
CA PHE A 152 18.37 12.10 -15.54
C PHE A 152 18.42 13.49 -16.21
N LEU A 153 17.31 14.23 -16.27
CA LEU A 153 17.29 15.60 -16.82
C LEU A 153 18.06 16.56 -15.92
N ILE A 154 17.87 16.44 -14.60
CA ILE A 154 18.59 17.25 -13.62
C ILE A 154 20.09 16.95 -13.71
N ALA A 155 20.47 15.68 -13.79
CA ALA A 155 21.86 15.26 -13.96
C ALA A 155 22.51 15.86 -15.23
N ILE A 156 21.79 15.85 -16.36
CA ILE A 156 22.27 16.46 -17.62
C ILE A 156 22.45 17.97 -17.47
N ILE A 157 21.48 18.68 -16.87
CA ILE A 157 21.56 20.13 -16.66
C ILE A 157 22.78 20.47 -15.79
N VAL A 158 22.96 19.77 -14.67
CA VAL A 158 24.10 19.99 -13.75
C VAL A 158 25.44 19.67 -14.44
N PHE A 159 25.49 18.59 -15.23
CA PHE A 159 26.65 18.24 -16.04
C PHE A 159 27.02 19.35 -17.03
N LEU A 160 26.04 19.90 -17.75
CA LEU A 160 26.27 20.99 -18.70
C LEU A 160 26.75 22.26 -17.99
N ILE A 161 26.14 22.64 -16.86
CA ILE A 161 26.57 23.81 -16.08
C ILE A 161 28.04 23.66 -15.66
N ILE A 162 28.45 22.50 -15.13
CA ILE A 162 29.84 22.27 -14.71
C ILE A 162 30.80 22.23 -15.91
N GLY A 163 30.38 21.60 -17.01
CA GLY A 163 31.16 21.52 -18.25
C GLY A 163 31.42 22.90 -18.87
N PHE A 164 30.41 23.77 -18.89
CA PHE A 164 30.54 25.13 -19.43
C PHE A 164 31.26 26.09 -18.46
N SER A 165 30.94 26.06 -17.16
CA SER A 165 31.52 26.99 -16.19
C SER A 165 32.97 26.67 -15.85
N SER A 166 33.36 25.40 -15.81
CA SER A 166 34.69 25.00 -15.33
C SER A 166 35.57 24.33 -16.39
N LYS A 167 35.06 24.07 -17.61
CA LYS A 167 35.72 23.22 -18.63
C LYS A 167 36.09 21.81 -18.12
N LEU A 168 35.52 21.40 -16.97
CA LEU A 168 35.80 20.15 -16.28
C LEU A 168 34.86 19.06 -16.79
N TRP A 169 34.98 18.71 -18.06
CA TRP A 169 34.18 17.65 -18.69
C TRP A 169 34.53 16.25 -18.12
N HIS A 170 35.79 16.06 -17.73
CA HIS A 170 36.34 14.77 -17.33
C HIS A 170 36.01 14.32 -15.89
N PRO A 171 35.74 15.18 -14.91
CA PRO A 171 35.12 14.74 -13.65
C PRO A 171 33.60 14.84 -13.67
N ALA A 172 33.01 15.62 -14.58
CA ALA A 172 31.57 15.86 -14.58
C ALA A 172 30.75 14.59 -14.88
N TRP A 173 31.29 13.60 -15.61
CA TRP A 173 30.59 12.32 -15.85
C TRP A 173 30.24 11.57 -14.56
N MET A 174 30.93 11.86 -13.45
CA MET A 174 30.62 11.28 -12.13
C MET A 174 29.19 11.60 -11.67
N ILE A 175 28.58 12.66 -12.19
CA ILE A 175 27.18 13.00 -11.95
C ILE A 175 26.24 11.92 -12.50
N PHE A 176 26.58 11.24 -13.60
CA PHE A 176 25.75 10.15 -14.10
C PHE A 176 25.78 8.93 -13.16
N LEU A 177 26.84 8.75 -12.37
CA LEU A 177 26.92 7.70 -11.36
C LEU A 177 25.96 7.94 -10.18
N THR A 178 25.45 9.17 -10.03
CA THR A 178 24.40 9.49 -9.05
C THR A 178 23.03 8.98 -9.48
N ILE A 179 22.82 8.65 -10.77
CA ILE A 179 21.51 8.22 -11.29
C ILE A 179 21.08 6.88 -10.66
N PRO A 180 21.91 5.81 -10.67
CA PRO A 180 21.59 4.59 -9.92
C PRO A 180 21.36 4.87 -8.44
N ALA A 181 22.23 5.64 -7.79
CA ALA A 181 22.12 5.96 -6.36
C ALA A 181 20.77 6.65 -6.01
N TYR A 182 20.33 7.58 -6.85
CA TYR A 182 19.06 8.28 -6.70
C TYR A 182 17.85 7.33 -6.77
N TYR A 183 17.79 6.45 -7.76
CA TYR A 183 16.65 5.52 -7.88
C TYR A 183 16.65 4.44 -6.80
N LEU A 184 17.84 3.98 -6.38
CA LEU A 184 17.95 3.05 -5.25
C LEU A 184 17.50 3.70 -3.93
N THR A 185 17.81 4.98 -3.71
CA THR A 185 17.32 5.69 -2.51
C THR A 185 15.85 5.99 -2.57
N ALA A 186 15.32 6.42 -3.71
CA ALA A 186 13.89 6.60 -3.90
C ALA A 186 13.11 5.28 -3.64
N TRP A 187 13.68 4.14 -4.02
CA TRP A 187 13.15 2.81 -3.69
C TRP A 187 13.26 2.47 -2.20
N GLY A 188 14.36 2.85 -1.54
CA GLY A 188 14.55 2.72 -0.10
C GLY A 188 13.50 3.48 0.71
N PHE A 189 13.08 4.66 0.23
CA PHE A 189 12.03 5.49 0.85
C PHE A 189 10.61 4.87 0.80
N LEU A 190 10.40 3.80 0.02
CA LEU A 190 9.16 3.02 0.05
C LEU A 190 9.11 2.00 1.21
N ALA A 191 10.19 1.85 1.98
CA ALA A 191 10.23 0.93 3.12
C ALA A 191 9.23 1.33 4.21
N LYS A 192 8.59 0.32 4.82
CA LYS A 192 7.54 0.53 5.85
C LYS A 192 8.09 1.01 7.20
N THR A 193 9.39 0.87 7.47
CA THR A 193 10.03 1.21 8.75
C THR A 193 11.30 2.04 8.54
N LYS A 194 11.59 2.97 9.47
CA LYS A 194 12.82 3.80 9.46
C LYS A 194 14.09 2.94 9.40
N LYS A 195 14.09 1.80 10.10
CA LYS A 195 15.13 0.75 10.03
C LYS A 195 15.33 0.21 8.63
N GLY A 196 14.24 -0.26 8.02
CA GLY A 196 14.29 -0.91 6.71
C GLY A 196 14.72 0.06 5.61
N MET A 197 14.46 1.36 5.78
CA MET A 197 14.91 2.41 4.87
C MET A 197 16.42 2.64 4.99
N LEU A 198 16.92 2.90 6.21
CA LEU A 198 18.34 3.22 6.43
C LEU A 198 19.25 2.04 6.11
N LEU A 199 18.80 0.80 6.38
CA LEU A 199 19.59 -0.40 6.11
C LEU A 199 19.64 -0.76 4.62
N LYS A 200 18.64 -0.37 3.83
CA LYS A 200 18.60 -0.54 2.37
C LYS A 200 19.18 0.63 1.59
N LEU A 201 19.53 1.72 2.25
CA LEU A 201 20.11 2.88 1.61
C LEU A 201 21.52 2.50 1.10
N PRO A 202 21.83 2.66 -0.20
CA PRO A 202 23.13 2.28 -0.76
C PRO A 202 24.20 3.33 -0.41
N VAL A 203 24.52 3.50 0.87
CA VAL A 203 25.50 4.50 1.37
C VAL A 203 26.85 4.36 0.67
N TYR A 204 27.25 3.14 0.34
CA TYR A 204 28.48 2.86 -0.39
C TYR A 204 28.56 3.60 -1.73
N LEU A 205 27.45 3.78 -2.47
CA LEU A 205 27.46 4.52 -3.74
C LEU A 205 27.79 5.99 -3.52
N TYR A 206 27.21 6.61 -2.49
CA TYR A 206 27.48 7.99 -2.14
C TYR A 206 28.94 8.21 -1.71
N VAL A 207 29.48 7.26 -0.94
CA VAL A 207 30.90 7.28 -0.54
C VAL A 207 31.82 7.15 -1.75
N ILE A 208 31.51 6.28 -2.71
CA ILE A 208 32.29 6.11 -3.95
C ILE A 208 32.24 7.39 -4.79
N ILE A 209 31.07 8.00 -4.96
CA ILE A 209 30.94 9.27 -5.70
C ILE A 209 31.76 10.37 -5.04
N LEU A 210 31.69 10.51 -3.71
CA LEU A 210 32.45 11.49 -2.95
C LEU A 210 33.97 11.25 -3.05
N PHE A 211 34.40 9.99 -2.91
CA PHE A 211 35.79 9.57 -3.06
C PHE A 211 36.35 9.93 -4.44
N LEU A 212 35.59 9.64 -5.50
CA LEU A 212 36.00 9.93 -6.88
C LEU A 212 36.02 11.43 -7.18
N LEU A 213 35.07 12.20 -6.67
CA LEU A 213 35.07 13.66 -6.80
C LEU A 213 36.30 14.29 -6.12
N MET A 214 36.62 13.88 -4.89
CA MET A 214 37.75 14.42 -4.13
C MET A 214 39.10 13.95 -4.69
N GLY A 215 39.17 12.70 -5.15
CA GLY A 215 40.35 12.13 -5.79
C GLY A 215 40.70 12.86 -7.10
N PHE A 216 39.70 13.20 -7.91
CA PHE A 216 39.93 13.88 -9.19
C PHE A 216 40.20 15.39 -9.04
N THR A 217 39.55 16.04 -8.07
CA THR A 217 39.69 17.50 -7.88
C THR A 217 40.90 17.89 -7.04
N ALA A 218 41.21 17.11 -6.00
CA ALA A 218 42.26 17.44 -5.04
C ALA A 218 43.47 16.48 -5.13
N SER A 219 43.45 15.46 -6.00
CA SER A 219 44.47 14.40 -6.06
C SER A 219 44.70 13.67 -4.73
N LEU A 220 43.74 13.77 -3.80
CA LEU A 220 43.80 13.19 -2.45
C LEU A 220 43.32 11.74 -2.45
N TRP A 221 43.99 10.85 -3.18
CA TRP A 221 43.59 9.43 -3.24
C TRP A 221 43.89 8.68 -1.93
N HIS A 222 44.99 9.04 -1.28
CA HIS A 222 45.56 8.30 -0.15
C HIS A 222 45.01 8.64 1.24
N PRO A 223 44.49 9.84 1.56
CA PRO A 223 43.77 10.03 2.82
C PRO A 223 42.30 9.62 2.74
N MET A 224 41.75 9.52 1.52
CA MET A 224 40.31 9.38 1.32
C MET A 224 39.79 7.93 1.44
N TRP A 225 40.66 6.92 1.53
CA TRP A 225 40.21 5.54 1.79
C TRP A 225 39.55 5.39 3.17
N ILE A 226 39.82 6.31 4.10
CA ILE A 226 39.16 6.39 5.41
C ILE A 226 37.64 6.50 5.26
N LEU A 227 37.12 7.07 4.16
CA LEU A 227 35.68 7.10 3.90
C LEU A 227 35.07 5.70 3.77
N PHE A 228 35.83 4.69 3.30
CA PHE A 228 35.30 3.33 3.19
C PHE A 228 35.12 2.67 4.56
N LEU A 229 35.87 3.09 5.59
CA LEU A 229 35.66 2.64 6.97
C LEU A 229 34.35 3.18 7.55
N PHE A 230 33.83 4.28 6.99
CA PHE A 230 32.53 4.80 7.36
C PHE A 230 31.39 3.86 6.98
N ILE A 231 31.57 2.98 5.97
CA ILE A 231 30.53 2.06 5.51
C ILE A 231 30.20 1.02 6.59
N PRO A 232 31.16 0.22 7.11
CA PRO A 232 30.90 -0.67 8.24
C PRO A 232 30.40 0.08 9.48
N ALA A 233 31.01 1.24 9.80
CA ALA A 233 30.64 2.04 10.97
C ALA A 233 29.18 2.53 10.89
N TYR A 234 28.74 2.98 9.72
CA TYR A 234 27.37 3.41 9.46
C TYR A 234 26.36 2.28 9.66
N TYR A 235 26.57 1.13 9.01
CA TYR A 235 25.62 0.02 9.12
C TYR A 235 25.61 -0.60 10.53
N TRP A 236 26.76 -0.61 11.21
CA TRP A 236 26.87 -0.99 12.61
C TRP A 236 26.13 0.00 13.54
N PHE A 237 26.28 1.30 13.30
CA PHE A 237 25.57 2.33 14.07
C PHE A 237 24.05 2.26 13.87
N VAL A 238 23.60 2.06 12.62
CA VAL A 238 22.18 1.92 12.28
C VAL A 238 21.58 0.65 12.89
N SER A 239 22.32 -0.46 12.94
CA SER A 239 21.83 -1.68 13.56
C SER A 239 21.68 -1.55 15.09
N PHE A 240 22.48 -0.70 15.73
CA PHE A 240 22.46 -0.48 17.18
C PHE A 240 21.45 0.59 17.64
N ASN A 241 21.38 1.74 16.95
CA ASN A 241 20.61 2.91 17.41
C ASN A 241 19.12 2.84 17.11
N VAL A 242 18.73 2.07 16.10
CA VAL A 242 17.31 1.92 15.82
C VAL A 242 16.84 0.72 16.65
N LYS A 243 16.08 0.93 17.73
CA LYS A 243 15.42 -0.12 18.54
C LYS A 243 14.15 -0.64 17.85
N LYS A 244 13.83 -1.94 18.06
CA LYS A 244 12.84 -2.76 17.29
C LYS A 244 11.58 -1.97 16.95
#